data_AF-A0A814X1K6-F1
#
_entry.id   AF-A0A814X1K6-F1
#
_cell.length_a   1.000
_cell.length_b   1.000
_cell.length_c   1.000
_cell.angle_alpha   90.00
_cell.angle_beta   90.00
_cell.angle_gamma   90.00
#
_symmetry.space_group_name_H-M   'P 1'
#
loop_
_entity.id
_entity.type
_entity.pdbx_description
1 polymer ?
#
loop_
_entity_poly.entity_id
_entity_poly.type
_entity_poly.pdbx_seq_one_letter_code
_entity_poly.pdbx_strand_id
1 'polypeptide(L)'
;MFFIYLERFHELDKRCRDFENANNELKQLNIQLEKDLLSVGGVTELFRRGPEGQTSDSNSNETIIIEDVLNQSSTSPTSFKNSFSHVSSRDTTSDEALTAIVISQRERFRIRNVELENENVSLKQQTNIFQNEMDKLRSDNIKLYEKIKFVQNYPTTRGTDDPIDRYSRGYDASLDPFTNFTKQEKQKKYESLKIHEKFALNFGKFILSSHQSRTFFVIYFILVHILIFLSLYKMVHVGSSVRDMSQVCFD
;
A
#
# COMPACT_ATOMS: atom_id res chain seq x y z
N MET A 1 38.42 -61.29 -14.48
CA MET A 1 37.24 -61.96 -13.88
C MET A 1 37.18 -61.76 -12.37
N PHE A 2 38.21 -62.14 -11.60
CA PHE A 2 38.22 -62.07 -10.13
C PHE A 2 37.98 -60.66 -9.54
N PHE A 3 38.56 -59.61 -10.15
CA PHE A 3 38.37 -58.21 -9.72
C PHE A 3 36.90 -57.73 -9.79
N ILE A 4 36.18 -58.12 -10.86
CA ILE A 4 34.76 -57.74 -11.05
C ILE A 4 33.87 -58.42 -9.99
N TYR A 5 34.21 -59.66 -9.61
CA TYR A 5 33.50 -60.35 -8.52
C TYR A 5 33.79 -59.71 -7.16
N LEU A 6 35.01 -59.23 -6.92
CA LEU A 6 35.38 -58.56 -5.67
C LEU A 6 34.65 -57.23 -5.50
N GLU A 7 34.57 -56.44 -6.57
CA GLU A 7 33.85 -55.16 -6.59
C GLU A 7 32.35 -55.36 -6.35
N ARG A 8 31.76 -56.38 -7.00
CA ARG A 8 30.35 -56.72 -6.81
C ARG A 8 30.05 -57.28 -5.42
N PHE A 9 31.00 -57.99 -4.80
CA PHE A 9 30.88 -58.46 -3.42
C PHE A 9 30.91 -57.28 -2.43
N HIS A 10 31.81 -56.32 -2.63
CA HIS A 10 31.89 -55.11 -1.81
C HIS A 10 30.65 -54.22 -1.96
N GLU A 11 30.10 -54.10 -3.17
CA GLU A 11 28.86 -53.37 -3.42
C GLU A 11 27.65 -54.05 -2.78
N LEU A 12 27.60 -55.39 -2.79
CA LEU A 12 26.54 -56.15 -2.13
C LEU A 12 26.61 -56.01 -0.61
N ASP A 13 27.81 -56.07 -0.05
CA ASP A 13 28.09 -55.88 1.38
C ASP A 13 27.74 -54.46 1.85
N LYS A 14 28.03 -53.45 1.02
CA LYS A 14 27.58 -52.07 1.26
C LYS A 14 26.06 -51.96 1.28
N ARG A 15 25.36 -52.55 0.29
CA ARG A 15 23.89 -52.56 0.25
C ARG A 15 23.27 -53.29 1.44
N CYS A 16 23.89 -54.38 1.89
CA CYS A 16 23.45 -55.08 3.10
C CYS A 16 23.54 -54.18 4.34
N ARG A 17 24.65 -53.45 4.51
CA ARG A 17 24.80 -52.47 5.60
C ARG A 17 23.79 -51.33 5.50
N ASP A 18 23.58 -50.78 4.31
CA ASP A 18 22.62 -49.69 4.12
C ASP A 18 21.19 -50.13 4.46
N PHE A 19 20.81 -51.36 4.09
CA PHE A 19 19.52 -51.96 4.44
C PHE A 19 19.38 -52.24 5.95
N GLU A 20 20.45 -52.64 6.61
CA GLU A 20 20.47 -52.83 8.07
C GLU A 20 20.32 -51.51 8.82
N ASN A 21 21.01 -50.45 8.37
CA ASN A 21 20.88 -49.11 8.92
C ASN A 21 19.45 -48.57 8.77
N ALA A 22 18.86 -48.69 7.57
CA ALA A 22 17.47 -48.28 7.34
C ALA A 22 16.46 -49.05 8.22
N ASN A 23 16.69 -50.35 8.45
CA ASN A 23 15.87 -51.12 9.39
C ASN A 23 16.01 -50.65 10.84
N ASN A 24 17.21 -50.26 11.26
CA ASN A 24 17.44 -49.75 12.60
C ASN A 24 16.79 -48.38 12.80
N GLU A 25 16.86 -47.50 11.81
CA GLU A 25 16.13 -46.22 11.81
C GLU A 25 14.62 -46.42 11.87
N LEU A 26 14.06 -47.35 11.07
CA LEU A 26 12.63 -47.68 11.11
C LEU A 26 12.22 -48.20 12.49
N LYS A 27 13.03 -49.06 13.12
CA LYS A 27 12.79 -49.54 14.48
C LYS A 27 12.81 -48.40 15.50
N GLN A 28 13.78 -47.49 15.41
CA GLN A 28 13.86 -46.34 16.31
C GLN A 28 12.66 -45.40 16.15
N LEU A 29 12.26 -45.13 14.90
CA LEU A 29 11.09 -44.32 14.62
C LEU A 29 9.81 -44.98 15.15
N ASN A 30 9.70 -46.31 15.05
CA ASN A 30 8.55 -47.04 15.58
C ASN A 30 8.49 -46.97 17.11
N ILE A 31 9.63 -47.13 17.80
CA ILE A 31 9.71 -46.92 19.27
C ILE A 31 9.32 -45.49 19.64
N GLN A 32 9.73 -44.49 18.86
CA GLN A 32 9.37 -43.10 19.08
C GLN A 32 7.86 -42.87 18.87
N LEU A 33 7.28 -43.43 17.81
CA LEU A 33 5.84 -43.41 17.53
C LEU A 33 5.05 -44.11 18.64
N GLU A 34 5.52 -45.25 19.16
CA GLU A 34 4.90 -45.93 20.30
C GLU A 34 4.93 -45.07 21.55
N LYS A 35 6.05 -44.39 21.84
CA LYS A 35 6.17 -43.43 22.95
C LYS A 35 5.23 -42.24 22.78
N ASP A 36 5.13 -41.69 21.58
CA ASP A 36 4.26 -40.56 21.28
C ASP A 36 2.79 -40.98 21.33
N LEU A 37 2.43 -42.16 20.83
CA LEU A 37 1.11 -42.77 20.98
C LEU A 37 0.78 -43.09 22.43
N LEU A 38 1.73 -43.49 23.27
CA LEU A 38 1.51 -43.65 24.71
C LEU A 38 1.27 -42.30 25.39
N SER A 39 1.91 -41.24 24.94
CA SER A 39 1.66 -39.88 25.45
C SER A 39 0.27 -39.37 25.05
N VAL A 40 -0.14 -39.59 23.80
CA VAL A 40 -1.47 -39.24 23.28
C VAL A 40 -2.54 -40.17 23.84
N GLY A 41 -2.21 -41.45 24.00
CA GLY A 41 -3.03 -42.50 24.60
C GLY A 41 -3.25 -42.24 26.08
N GLY A 42 -2.26 -41.79 26.84
CA GLY A 42 -2.43 -41.34 28.22
C GLY A 42 -3.37 -40.13 28.31
N VAL A 43 -3.33 -39.22 27.33
CA VAL A 43 -4.27 -38.09 27.21
C VAL A 43 -5.67 -38.57 26.78
N THR A 44 -5.76 -39.60 25.93
CA THR A 44 -7.01 -40.15 25.42
C THR A 44 -7.69 -41.09 26.42
N GLU A 45 -6.96 -41.86 27.22
CA GLU A 45 -7.48 -42.75 28.26
C GLU A 45 -8.04 -41.95 29.45
N LEU A 46 -7.46 -40.76 29.72
CA LEU A 46 -8.05 -39.76 30.61
C LEU A 46 -9.36 -39.17 30.07
N PHE A 47 -9.54 -39.14 28.75
CA PHE A 47 -10.77 -38.68 28.10
C PHE A 47 -11.80 -39.82 27.95
N ARG A 48 -11.36 -41.07 27.74
CA ARG A 48 -12.19 -42.26 27.52
C ARG A 48 -12.77 -42.86 28.81
N ARG A 49 -12.18 -42.54 29.98
CA ARG A 49 -12.76 -42.85 31.30
C ARG A 49 -13.71 -41.74 31.81
N GLY A 50 -14.08 -40.78 30.97
CA GLY A 50 -15.27 -39.95 31.17
C GLY A 50 -16.50 -40.67 30.61
N PRO A 51 -17.64 -40.71 31.32
CA PRO A 51 -18.76 -41.55 30.93
C PRO A 51 -19.46 -40.97 29.70
N GLU A 52 -19.33 -41.65 28.55
CA GLU A 52 -20.26 -41.49 27.44
C GLU A 52 -21.60 -42.13 27.84
N GLY A 53 -22.55 -41.28 28.24
CA GLY A 53 -23.94 -41.59 28.47
C GLY A 53 -24.81 -40.72 27.56
N GLN A 54 -25.32 -41.36 26.52
CA GLN A 54 -26.20 -40.82 25.50
C GLN A 54 -27.53 -40.30 26.08
N THR A 55 -28.17 -39.41 25.30
CA THR A 55 -29.60 -39.06 25.26
C THR A 55 -30.05 -37.72 25.86
N SER A 56 -30.64 -36.94 24.95
CA SER A 56 -31.88 -36.18 25.08
C SER A 56 -31.92 -34.92 25.95
N ASP A 57 -32.11 -33.82 25.23
CA ASP A 57 -32.97 -32.68 25.56
C ASP A 57 -33.91 -32.91 26.75
N SER A 58 -33.81 -32.04 27.78
CA SER A 58 -34.96 -31.35 28.40
C SER A 58 -34.52 -30.54 29.62
N ASN A 59 -34.78 -29.23 29.54
CA ASN A 59 -35.17 -28.31 30.62
C ASN A 59 -34.99 -28.77 32.07
N SER A 60 -34.15 -28.06 32.83
CA SER A 60 -34.63 -27.29 33.99
C SER A 60 -33.50 -26.43 34.60
N ASN A 61 -33.69 -25.12 34.53
CA ASN A 61 -33.54 -24.13 35.61
C ASN A 61 -32.51 -24.47 36.72
N GLU A 62 -31.40 -23.74 36.75
CA GLU A 62 -31.06 -22.85 37.88
C GLU A 62 -29.81 -22.02 37.56
N THR A 63 -30.05 -20.71 37.40
CA THR A 63 -29.04 -19.66 37.33
C THR A 63 -28.61 -19.33 38.76
N ILE A 64 -27.41 -19.72 39.18
CA ILE A 64 -26.80 -19.15 40.39
C ILE A 64 -26.02 -17.90 39.95
N ILE A 65 -26.65 -16.75 40.19
CA ILE A 65 -26.07 -15.41 40.08
C ILE A 65 -25.10 -15.23 41.24
N ILE A 66 -23.81 -15.03 40.95
CA ILE A 66 -22.87 -14.38 41.87
C ILE A 66 -22.16 -13.29 41.08
N GLU A 67 -22.78 -12.13 41.01
CA GLU A 67 -22.08 -10.90 40.70
C GLU A 67 -22.73 -9.76 41.49
N ASP A 68 -21.86 -8.93 42.04
CA ASP A 68 -22.11 -7.64 42.70
C ASP A 68 -22.44 -7.67 44.20
N VAL A 69 -21.42 -7.41 45.03
CA VAL A 69 -21.36 -6.27 45.97
C VAL A 69 -19.98 -6.32 46.61
N LEU A 70 -19.03 -5.63 45.98
CA LEU A 70 -17.78 -5.19 46.60
C LEU A 70 -17.80 -3.67 46.57
N ASN A 71 -18.14 -3.03 47.69
CA ASN A 71 -17.65 -1.71 48.10
C ASN A 71 -18.47 -1.20 49.29
N GLN A 72 -17.97 -1.41 50.51
CA GLN A 72 -17.69 -0.32 51.45
C GLN A 72 -17.06 -0.85 52.73
N SER A 73 -16.05 -0.11 53.16
CA SER A 73 -15.15 -0.33 54.27
C SER A 73 -15.81 -0.05 55.63
N SER A 74 -15.20 -0.66 56.66
CA SER A 74 -15.14 -0.28 58.08
C SER A 74 -16.02 -1.03 59.11
N THR A 75 -15.33 -1.48 60.17
CA THR A 75 -15.76 -1.90 61.53
C THR A 75 -15.91 -3.40 61.87
N SER A 76 -14.88 -3.90 62.57
CA SER A 76 -14.86 -4.87 63.70
C SER A 76 -15.24 -6.36 63.52
N PRO A 77 -14.58 -7.29 64.28
CA PRO A 77 -14.61 -8.73 64.03
C PRO A 77 -15.76 -9.41 64.78
N THR A 78 -16.52 -10.27 64.10
CA THR A 78 -17.45 -11.20 64.76
C THR A 78 -17.17 -12.62 64.29
N SER A 79 -16.78 -13.47 65.24
CA SER A 79 -16.74 -14.91 65.09
C SER A 79 -18.03 -15.46 64.49
N PHE A 80 -17.93 -16.11 63.34
CA PHE A 80 -18.90 -17.11 62.93
C PHE A 80 -18.26 -18.49 63.07
N LYS A 81 -18.54 -19.07 64.23
CA LYS A 81 -18.32 -20.46 64.55
C LYS A 81 -19.48 -21.25 63.96
N ASN A 82 -19.34 -21.75 62.74
CA ASN A 82 -20.19 -22.84 62.26
C ASN A 82 -19.44 -24.16 62.42
N SER A 83 -19.77 -24.82 63.53
CA SER A 83 -19.56 -26.22 63.79
C SER A 83 -20.08 -27.06 62.63
N PHE A 84 -19.22 -27.84 61.98
CA PHE A 84 -19.56 -29.17 61.47
C PHE A 84 -18.30 -30.02 61.45
N SER A 85 -17.98 -30.58 62.62
CA SER A 85 -17.15 -31.76 62.73
C SER A 85 -18.03 -32.98 62.43
N HIS A 86 -17.90 -33.54 61.23
CA HIS A 86 -18.16 -34.96 61.03
C HIS A 86 -17.03 -35.54 60.19
N VAL A 87 -16.11 -36.21 60.88
CA VAL A 87 -15.06 -37.02 60.31
C VAL A 87 -15.71 -38.15 59.50
N SER A 88 -15.47 -38.15 58.19
CA SER A 88 -15.44 -39.38 57.39
C SER A 88 -14.12 -39.37 56.63
N SER A 89 -13.08 -39.87 57.29
CA SER A 89 -11.70 -39.94 56.81
C SER A 89 -11.51 -41.09 55.81
N ARG A 90 -12.25 -41.07 54.68
CA ARG A 90 -12.07 -42.02 53.57
C ARG A 90 -12.36 -41.50 52.15
N ASP A 91 -12.87 -40.27 51.98
CA ASP A 91 -13.23 -39.71 50.65
C ASP A 91 -12.50 -38.40 50.26
N THR A 92 -11.63 -37.86 51.13
CA THR A 92 -10.91 -36.59 50.86
C THR A 92 -9.96 -36.67 49.67
N THR A 93 -9.40 -37.85 49.40
CA THR A 93 -8.45 -38.06 48.30
C THR A 93 -9.12 -38.02 46.93
N SER A 94 -10.39 -38.43 46.83
CA SER A 94 -11.16 -38.36 45.59
C SER A 94 -11.62 -36.94 45.29
N ASP A 95 -11.99 -36.17 46.32
CA ASP A 95 -12.39 -34.77 46.17
C ASP A 95 -11.18 -33.89 45.82
N GLU A 96 -10.02 -34.16 46.42
CA GLU A 96 -8.76 -33.50 46.08
C GLU A 96 -8.28 -33.88 44.66
N ALA A 97 -8.49 -35.14 44.23
CA ALA A 97 -8.22 -35.55 42.86
C ALA A 97 -9.20 -34.91 41.86
N LEU A 98 -10.49 -34.80 42.18
CA LEU A 98 -11.50 -34.18 41.34
C LEU A 98 -11.20 -32.69 41.13
N THR A 99 -10.86 -31.98 42.21
CA THR A 99 -10.49 -30.56 42.13
C THR A 99 -9.20 -30.37 41.34
N ALA A 100 -8.19 -31.24 41.50
CA ALA A 100 -6.99 -31.21 40.67
C ALA A 100 -7.28 -31.44 39.17
N ILE A 101 -8.20 -32.35 38.84
CA ILE A 101 -8.63 -32.59 37.46
C ILE A 101 -9.32 -31.34 36.90
N VAL A 102 -10.26 -30.73 37.63
CA VAL A 102 -10.95 -29.50 37.20
C VAL A 102 -9.97 -28.34 37.01
N ILE A 103 -8.99 -28.19 37.90
CA ILE A 103 -7.92 -27.19 37.75
C ILE A 103 -7.14 -27.42 36.46
N SER A 104 -6.76 -28.68 36.16
CA SER A 104 -6.02 -29.01 34.94
C SER A 104 -6.84 -28.76 33.66
N GLN A 105 -8.14 -29.05 33.70
CA GLN A 105 -9.04 -28.79 32.57
C GLN A 105 -9.20 -27.28 32.36
N ARG A 106 -9.44 -26.53 33.44
CA ARG A 106 -9.50 -25.06 33.40
C ARG A 106 -8.21 -24.47 32.84
N GLU A 107 -7.06 -25.01 33.22
CA GLU A 107 -5.77 -24.53 32.71
C GLU A 107 -5.60 -24.81 31.21
N ARG A 108 -6.01 -26.00 30.73
CA ARG A 108 -6.00 -26.32 29.30
C ARG A 108 -6.93 -25.40 28.50
N PHE A 109 -8.13 -25.15 29.01
CA PHE A 109 -9.06 -24.22 28.37
C PHE A 109 -8.53 -22.80 28.37
N ARG A 110 -7.90 -22.35 29.47
CA ARG A 110 -7.23 -21.05 29.55
C ARG A 110 -6.13 -20.92 28.49
N ILE A 111 -5.25 -21.92 28.38
CA ILE A 111 -4.16 -21.91 27.39
C ILE A 111 -4.73 -21.86 25.97
N ARG A 112 -5.71 -22.72 25.65
CA ARG A 112 -6.35 -22.74 24.32
C ARG A 112 -7.06 -21.41 24.02
N ASN A 113 -7.69 -20.80 25.00
CA ASN A 113 -8.36 -19.52 24.83
C ASN A 113 -7.34 -18.42 24.50
N VAL A 114 -6.22 -18.36 25.25
CA VAL A 114 -5.12 -17.42 24.97
C VAL A 114 -4.49 -17.65 23.59
N GLU A 115 -4.32 -18.90 23.18
CA GLU A 115 -3.83 -19.24 21.84
C GLU A 115 -4.78 -18.75 20.74
N LEU A 116 -6.08 -19.00 20.89
CA LEU A 116 -7.10 -18.51 19.97
C LEU A 116 -7.19 -16.97 19.96
N GLU A 117 -7.04 -16.31 21.11
CA GLU A 117 -6.97 -14.86 21.19
C GLU A 117 -5.76 -14.31 20.43
N ASN A 118 -4.58 -14.93 20.60
CA ASN A 118 -3.36 -14.55 19.87
C ASN A 118 -3.51 -14.76 18.36
N GLU A 119 -4.09 -15.88 17.93
CA GLU A 119 -4.38 -16.14 16.51
C GLU A 119 -5.36 -15.10 15.95
N ASN A 120 -6.42 -14.79 16.71
CA ASN A 120 -7.41 -13.79 16.31
C ASN A 120 -6.78 -12.39 16.15
N VAL A 121 -5.89 -12.00 17.06
CA VAL A 121 -5.13 -10.75 16.98
C VAL A 121 -4.21 -10.76 15.75
N SER A 122 -3.51 -11.87 15.51
CA SER A 122 -2.63 -12.04 14.33
C SER A 122 -3.40 -11.90 13.01
N LEU A 123 -4.55 -12.57 12.88
CA LEU A 123 -5.42 -12.49 11.70
C LEU A 123 -5.98 -11.08 11.50
N LYS A 124 -6.37 -10.39 12.58
CA LYS A 124 -6.79 -8.99 12.53
C LYS A 124 -5.66 -8.08 12.05
N GLN A 125 -4.44 -8.29 12.53
CA GLN A 125 -3.28 -7.53 12.07
C GLN A 125 -3.01 -7.76 10.57
N GLN A 126 -3.06 -9.02 10.12
CA GLN A 126 -2.88 -9.36 8.71
C GLN A 126 -3.96 -8.72 7.83
N THR A 127 -5.22 -8.73 8.29
CA THR A 127 -6.33 -8.06 7.60
C THR A 127 -6.09 -6.55 7.47
N ASN A 128 -5.58 -5.90 8.53
CA ASN A 128 -5.23 -4.48 8.46
C ASN A 128 -4.10 -4.20 7.48
N ILE A 129 -3.07 -5.06 7.42
CA ILE A 129 -1.97 -4.93 6.46
C ILE A 129 -2.50 -5.03 5.02
N PHE A 130 -3.32 -6.05 4.74
CA PHE A 130 -3.92 -6.20 3.40
C PHE A 130 -4.85 -5.04 3.05
N GLN A 131 -5.61 -4.52 4.01
CA GLN A 131 -6.46 -3.35 3.77
C GLN A 131 -5.62 -2.12 3.40
N ASN A 132 -4.52 -1.86 4.13
CA ASN A 132 -3.59 -0.78 3.80
C ASN A 132 -2.93 -0.96 2.43
N GLU A 133 -2.57 -2.20 2.06
CA GLU A 133 -2.03 -2.50 0.74
C GLU A 133 -3.06 -2.27 -0.37
N MET A 134 -4.32 -2.68 -0.15
CA MET A 134 -5.42 -2.39 -1.07
C MET A 134 -5.64 -0.89 -1.26
N ASP A 135 -5.62 -0.11 -0.18
CA ASP A 135 -5.80 1.34 -0.24
C ASP A 135 -4.61 2.02 -0.96
N LYS A 136 -3.38 1.54 -0.72
CA LYS A 136 -2.19 2.00 -1.44
C LYS A 136 -2.29 1.70 -2.93
N LEU A 137 -2.61 0.46 -3.30
CA LEU A 137 -2.78 0.05 -4.70
C LEU A 137 -3.92 0.83 -5.37
N ARG A 138 -5.02 1.09 -4.68
CA ARG A 138 -6.13 1.92 -5.21
C ARG A 138 -5.66 3.35 -5.48
N SER A 139 -4.96 3.99 -4.54
CA SER A 139 -4.38 5.32 -4.72
C SER A 139 -3.42 5.35 -5.93
N ASP A 140 -2.54 4.35 -6.04
CA ASP A 140 -1.54 4.30 -7.11
C ASP A 140 -2.19 4.03 -8.48
N ASN A 141 -3.21 3.19 -8.54
CA ASN A 141 -4.02 2.99 -9.75
C ASN A 141 -4.72 4.28 -10.20
N ILE A 142 -5.29 5.06 -9.27
CA ILE A 142 -5.92 6.35 -9.58
C ILE A 142 -4.88 7.31 -10.16
N LYS A 143 -3.72 7.46 -9.54
CA LYS A 143 -2.63 8.32 -10.04
C LYS A 143 -2.14 7.90 -11.41
N LEU A 144 -2.01 6.59 -11.63
CA LEU A 144 -1.60 6.06 -12.93
C LEU A 144 -2.66 6.34 -14.00
N TYR A 145 -3.95 6.17 -13.67
CA TYR A 145 -5.05 6.54 -14.55
C TYR A 145 -5.05 8.03 -14.88
N GLU A 146 -4.85 8.90 -13.89
CA GLU A 146 -4.71 10.34 -14.11
C GLU A 146 -3.54 10.65 -15.05
N LYS A 147 -2.39 10.00 -14.86
CA LYS A 147 -1.22 10.13 -15.74
C LYS A 147 -1.53 9.70 -17.18
N ILE A 148 -2.18 8.54 -17.37
CA ILE A 148 -2.57 8.03 -18.69
C ILE A 148 -3.57 8.97 -19.35
N LYS A 149 -4.63 9.36 -18.63
CA LYS A 149 -5.65 10.28 -19.12
C LYS A 149 -5.04 11.63 -19.48
N PHE A 150 -4.12 12.16 -18.67
CA PHE A 150 -3.41 13.40 -18.97
C PHE A 150 -2.60 13.25 -20.26
N VAL A 151 -1.80 12.20 -20.40
CA VAL A 151 -1.03 11.93 -21.62
C VAL A 151 -1.93 11.79 -22.86
N GLN A 152 -3.09 11.13 -22.71
CA GLN A 152 -4.03 10.90 -23.81
C GLN A 152 -4.83 12.15 -24.20
N ASN A 153 -5.24 12.97 -23.24
CA ASN A 153 -6.09 14.15 -23.48
C ASN A 153 -5.30 15.46 -23.63
N TYR A 154 -4.00 15.49 -23.33
CA TYR A 154 -3.20 16.68 -23.55
C TYR A 154 -2.93 16.84 -25.05
N PRO A 155 -3.31 17.97 -25.68
CA PRO A 155 -3.03 18.18 -27.08
C PRO A 155 -1.53 18.08 -27.29
N THR A 156 -1.10 17.05 -28.01
CA THR A 156 0.27 16.87 -28.48
C THR A 156 0.56 18.03 -29.43
N THR A 157 0.94 19.18 -28.88
CA THR A 157 1.45 20.31 -29.63
C THR A 157 2.77 19.87 -30.26
N ARG A 158 2.64 19.31 -31.46
CA ARG A 158 3.63 19.15 -32.54
C ARG A 158 5.07 19.37 -32.09
N GLY A 159 5.69 18.31 -31.60
CA GLY A 159 7.09 18.28 -31.22
C GLY A 159 7.37 16.95 -30.53
N THR A 160 8.38 16.26 -31.02
CA THR A 160 8.91 14.95 -30.64
C THR A 160 9.46 14.89 -29.20
N ASP A 161 8.72 15.44 -28.23
CA ASP A 161 9.04 15.29 -26.81
C ASP A 161 8.32 14.05 -26.29
N ASP A 162 9.11 13.09 -25.80
CA ASP A 162 8.60 11.90 -25.14
C ASP A 162 7.68 12.33 -23.97
N PRO A 163 6.44 11.81 -23.88
CA PRO A 163 5.56 12.05 -22.74
C PRO A 163 6.24 11.79 -21.38
N ILE A 164 7.23 10.89 -21.35
CA ILE A 164 8.05 10.61 -20.17
C ILE A 164 8.91 11.82 -19.77
N ASP A 165 9.62 12.45 -20.70
CA ASP A 165 10.46 13.63 -20.42
C ASP A 165 9.64 14.81 -19.88
N ARG A 166 8.39 14.95 -20.34
CA ARG A 166 7.48 15.99 -19.83
C ARG A 166 6.97 15.70 -18.42
N TYR A 167 6.74 14.43 -18.09
CA TYR A 167 6.37 14.03 -16.73
C TYR A 167 7.54 14.21 -15.76
N SER A 168 8.75 13.84 -16.18
CA SER A 168 9.99 14.06 -15.42
C SER A 168 10.20 15.54 -15.10
N ARG A 169 10.07 16.42 -16.10
CA ARG A 169 10.15 17.89 -15.88
C ARG A 169 9.08 18.41 -14.92
N GLY A 170 7.86 17.86 -14.96
CA GLY A 170 6.80 18.23 -14.03
C GLY A 170 7.09 17.81 -12.60
N TYR A 171 7.64 16.60 -12.41
CA TYR A 171 8.08 16.08 -11.13
C TYR A 171 9.26 16.90 -10.57
N ASP A 172 10.31 17.12 -11.36
CA ASP A 172 11.49 17.91 -10.98
C ASP A 172 11.11 19.34 -10.60
N ALA A 173 10.17 19.96 -11.34
CA ALA A 173 9.67 21.29 -11.02
C ALA A 173 8.84 21.34 -9.72
N SER A 174 8.21 20.23 -9.31
CA SER A 174 7.49 20.14 -8.03
C SER A 174 8.40 19.80 -6.85
N LEU A 175 9.56 19.20 -7.12
CA LEU A 175 10.58 18.86 -6.12
C LEU A 175 11.42 20.06 -5.69
N ASP A 176 11.62 21.04 -6.57
CA ASP A 176 12.40 22.22 -6.24
C ASP A 176 11.57 23.21 -5.38
N PRO A 177 11.92 23.38 -4.09
CA PRO A 177 11.19 24.22 -3.14
C PRO A 177 11.21 25.72 -3.52
N PHE A 178 12.09 26.15 -4.43
CA PHE A 178 12.22 27.55 -4.84
C PHE A 178 11.48 27.89 -6.13
N THR A 179 10.84 26.94 -6.81
CA THR A 179 10.14 27.21 -8.08
C THR A 179 8.95 28.15 -7.87
N ASN A 180 8.17 27.94 -6.82
CA ASN A 180 7.04 28.78 -6.47
C ASN A 180 7.48 30.18 -6.03
N PHE A 181 8.57 30.26 -5.27
CA PHE A 181 9.15 31.53 -4.86
C PHE A 181 9.68 32.32 -6.06
N THR A 182 10.43 31.66 -6.94
CA THR A 182 10.98 32.26 -8.17
C THR A 182 9.88 32.72 -9.12
N LYS A 183 8.78 31.96 -9.23
CA LYS A 183 7.59 32.37 -10.01
C LYS A 183 6.93 33.61 -9.41
N GLN A 184 6.71 33.63 -8.09
CA GLN A 184 6.10 34.77 -7.40
C GLN A 184 6.99 36.02 -7.45
N GLU A 185 8.31 35.88 -7.31
CA GLU A 185 9.25 36.99 -7.39
C GLU A 185 9.29 37.58 -8.81
N LYS A 186 9.33 36.72 -9.84
CA LYS A 186 9.21 37.15 -11.25
C LYS A 186 7.89 37.88 -11.46
N GLN A 187 6.78 37.37 -10.93
CA GLN A 187 5.46 37.99 -11.08
C GLN A 187 5.37 39.36 -10.40
N LYS A 188 5.88 39.49 -9.17
CA LYS A 188 5.98 40.80 -8.49
C LYS A 188 6.84 41.79 -9.25
N LYS A 189 7.95 41.32 -9.84
CA LYS A 189 8.77 42.12 -10.74
C LYS A 189 7.96 42.56 -11.96
N TYR A 190 7.31 41.64 -12.67
CA TYR A 190 6.42 41.96 -13.79
C TYR A 190 5.29 42.94 -13.41
N GLU A 191 4.73 42.82 -12.21
CA GLU A 191 3.70 43.73 -11.70
C GLU A 191 4.26 45.13 -11.41
N SER A 192 5.49 45.22 -10.91
CA SER A 192 6.21 46.48 -10.68
C SER A 192 6.71 47.20 -11.95
N LEU A 193 6.73 46.51 -13.10
CA LEU A 193 7.11 47.13 -14.38
C LEU A 193 6.04 48.13 -14.86
N LYS A 194 6.51 49.20 -15.50
CA LYS A 194 5.67 50.30 -15.97
C LYS A 194 4.65 49.81 -17.00
N ILE A 195 3.44 50.37 -16.97
CA ILE A 195 2.30 49.96 -17.81
C ILE A 195 2.62 50.00 -19.31
N HIS A 196 3.48 50.92 -19.76
CA HIS A 196 3.92 50.99 -21.16
C HIS A 196 4.88 49.86 -21.56
N GLU A 197 5.72 49.38 -20.64
CA GLU A 197 6.60 48.23 -20.89
C GLU A 197 5.78 46.95 -21.05
N LYS A 198 4.68 46.81 -20.30
CA LYS A 198 3.73 45.70 -20.43
C LYS A 198 3.05 45.69 -21.79
N PHE A 199 2.61 46.85 -22.26
CA PHE A 199 1.99 46.97 -23.58
C PHE A 199 2.99 46.67 -24.69
N ALA A 200 4.22 47.19 -24.61
CA ALA A 200 5.28 46.90 -25.57
C ALA A 200 5.67 45.41 -25.60
N LEU A 201 5.77 44.77 -24.43
CA LEU A 201 6.04 43.33 -24.32
C LEU A 201 4.91 42.48 -24.88
N ASN A 202 3.65 42.83 -24.62
CA ASN A 202 2.50 42.12 -25.16
C ASN A 202 2.34 42.36 -26.67
N PHE A 203 2.64 43.56 -27.15
CA PHE A 203 2.67 43.88 -28.58
C PHE A 203 3.79 43.11 -29.31
N GLY A 204 4.97 43.04 -28.70
CA GLY A 204 6.11 42.24 -29.15
C GLY A 204 5.81 40.74 -29.16
N LYS A 205 5.15 40.22 -28.12
CA LYS A 205 4.72 38.82 -28.09
C LYS A 205 3.61 38.56 -29.10
N PHE A 206 2.66 39.46 -29.28
CA PHE A 206 1.57 39.29 -30.23
C PHE A 206 2.08 39.24 -31.69
N ILE A 207 3.08 40.06 -32.02
CA ILE A 207 3.71 40.01 -33.34
C ILE A 207 4.54 38.74 -33.54
N LEU A 208 5.21 38.26 -32.48
CA LEU A 208 6.10 37.11 -32.56
C LEU A 208 5.39 35.77 -32.33
N SER A 209 4.24 35.73 -31.66
CA SER A 209 3.59 34.50 -31.20
C SER A 209 2.80 33.78 -32.28
N SER A 210 2.33 34.47 -33.32
CA SER A 210 1.44 33.88 -34.32
C SER A 210 2.03 33.93 -35.72
N HIS A 211 2.01 32.79 -36.42
CA HIS A 211 2.46 32.70 -37.83
C HIS A 211 1.66 33.64 -38.73
N GLN A 212 0.36 33.79 -38.51
CA GLN A 212 -0.52 34.66 -39.29
C GLN A 212 -0.21 36.14 -39.06
N SER A 213 0.11 36.52 -37.82
CA SER A 213 0.50 37.88 -37.46
C SER A 213 1.74 38.31 -38.24
N ARG A 214 2.79 37.47 -38.28
CA ARG A 214 4.02 37.74 -39.03
C ARG A 214 3.76 38.00 -40.52
N THR A 215 2.95 37.17 -41.16
CA THR A 215 2.60 37.33 -42.58
C THR A 215 1.83 38.64 -42.82
N PHE A 216 0.89 38.98 -41.96
CA PHE A 216 0.13 40.22 -42.04
C PHE A 216 1.03 41.47 -41.97
N PHE A 217 2.00 41.49 -41.05
CA PHE A 217 2.95 42.61 -40.93
C PHE A 217 3.85 42.76 -42.16
N VAL A 218 4.34 41.66 -42.72
CA VAL A 218 5.16 41.70 -43.95
C VAL A 218 4.35 42.27 -45.12
N ILE A 219 3.11 41.81 -45.30
CA ILE A 219 2.22 42.35 -46.34
C ILE A 219 1.95 43.84 -46.11
N TYR A 220 1.67 44.23 -44.87
CA TYR A 220 1.46 45.63 -44.51
C TYR A 220 2.67 46.51 -44.88
N PHE A 221 3.89 46.11 -44.53
CA PHE A 221 5.10 46.84 -44.91
C PHE A 221 5.25 46.93 -46.43
N ILE A 222 5.03 45.85 -47.17
CA ILE A 222 5.11 45.85 -48.64
C ILE A 222 4.09 46.84 -49.25
N LEU A 223 2.85 46.82 -48.78
CA LEU A 223 1.80 47.73 -49.26
C LEU A 223 2.14 49.20 -48.97
N VAL A 224 2.65 49.50 -47.78
CA VAL A 224 3.08 50.85 -47.43
C VAL A 224 4.23 51.31 -48.33
N HIS A 225 5.22 50.45 -48.60
CA HIS A 225 6.31 50.78 -49.51
C HIS A 225 5.79 51.04 -50.93
N ILE A 226 4.92 50.18 -51.46
CA ILE A 226 4.29 50.37 -52.78
C ILE A 226 3.54 51.70 -52.82
N LEU A 227 2.77 52.04 -51.78
CA LEU A 227 2.02 53.29 -51.70
C LEU A 227 2.96 54.51 -51.72
N ILE A 228 4.03 54.49 -50.91
CA ILE A 228 5.04 55.54 -50.89
C ILE A 228 5.69 55.70 -52.28
N PHE A 229 6.07 54.60 -52.92
CA PHE A 229 6.62 54.62 -54.28
C PHE A 229 5.62 55.20 -55.28
N LEU A 230 4.33 54.85 -55.20
CA LEU A 230 3.29 55.41 -56.06
C LEU A 230 3.08 56.90 -55.84
N SER A 231 3.09 57.35 -54.58
CA SER A 231 2.98 58.77 -54.22
C SER A 231 4.15 59.57 -54.79
N LEU A 232 5.37 59.06 -54.63
CA LEU A 232 6.58 59.67 -55.20
C LEU A 232 6.54 59.65 -56.73
N TYR A 233 6.14 58.53 -57.34
CA TYR A 233 6.01 58.40 -58.79
C TYR A 233 5.01 59.40 -59.36
N LYS A 234 3.83 59.54 -58.74
CA LYS A 234 2.82 60.53 -59.13
C LYS A 234 3.34 61.95 -58.98
N MET A 235 4.01 62.27 -57.87
CA MET A 235 4.58 63.60 -57.65
C MET A 235 5.66 63.95 -58.69
N VAL A 236 6.54 63.00 -59.01
CA VAL A 236 7.60 63.20 -60.01
C VAL A 236 7.01 63.33 -61.41
N HIS A 237 6.13 62.42 -61.82
CA HIS A 237 5.59 62.42 -63.18
C HIS A 237 4.63 63.60 -63.44
N VAL A 238 3.73 63.89 -62.50
CA VAL A 238 2.83 65.06 -62.61
C VAL A 238 3.63 66.35 -62.46
N GLY A 239 4.61 66.38 -61.55
CA GLY A 239 5.50 67.52 -61.39
C GLY A 239 6.34 67.80 -62.63
N SER A 240 6.81 66.76 -63.35
CA SER A 240 7.51 66.93 -64.62
C SER A 240 6.59 67.44 -65.72
N SER A 241 5.39 66.87 -65.91
CA SER A 241 4.45 67.38 -66.92
C SER A 241 4.05 68.84 -66.70
N VAL A 242 3.92 69.28 -65.44
CA VAL A 242 3.65 70.70 -65.11
C VAL A 242 4.87 71.58 -65.40
N ARG A 243 6.09 71.12 -65.08
CA ARG A 243 7.33 71.84 -65.41
C ARG A 243 7.53 71.97 -66.92
N ASP A 244 7.32 70.89 -67.67
CA ASP A 244 7.48 70.87 -69.13
C ASP A 244 6.44 71.78 -69.81
N MET A 245 5.18 71.78 -69.35
CA MET A 245 4.16 72.74 -69.81
C MET A 245 4.53 74.19 -69.47
N SER A 246 5.08 74.44 -68.28
CA SER A 246 5.50 75.80 -67.89
C SER A 246 6.66 76.31 -68.75
N GLN A 247 7.61 75.45 -69.12
CA GLN A 247 8.71 75.84 -70.02
C GLN A 247 8.21 76.20 -71.41
N VAL A 248 7.25 75.45 -71.96
CA VAL A 248 6.69 75.70 -73.31
C VAL A 248 5.79 76.96 -73.36
N CYS A 249 5.27 77.45 -72.23
CA CYS A 249 4.50 78.69 -72.18
C CYS A 249 5.37 79.97 -72.03
N PHE A 250 6.67 79.82 -71.78
CA PHE A 250 7.61 80.94 -71.63
C PHE A 250 8.53 81.14 -72.84
N ASP A 251 8.48 80.25 -73.84
CA ASP A 251 9.07 80.41 -75.19
C ASP A 251 7.98 80.78 -76.23
#